data_AF-A0A6P0XZ72-F1
#
_entry.id   AF-A0A6P0XZ72-F1
#
_cell.length_a   1.000
_cell.length_b   1.000
_cell.length_c   1.000
_cell.angle_alpha   90.00
_cell.angle_beta   90.00
_cell.angle_gamma   90.00
#
_symmetry.space_group_name_H-M   'P 1'
#
loop_
_entity.id
_entity.type
_entity.pdbx_description
1 polymer ?
#
loop_
_entity_poly.entity_id
_entity_poly.type
_entity_poly.pdbx_seq_one_letter_code
_entity_poly.pdbx_strand_id
1 'polypeptide(L)' 'TQLASFYAEPAVTHLELWRSPATTQGWWTSHPGLRSRCSAAEFLIMLCQDYGKLNLNKI' A
#
# COMPACT_ATOMS: atom_id res chain seq x y z
N THR A 1 -6.40 -7.67 -13.49
CA THR A 1 -6.29 -7.83 -12.02
C THR A 1 -6.26 -6.44 -11.43
N GLN A 2 -7.19 -6.09 -10.54
CA GLN A 2 -7.20 -4.76 -9.93
C GLN A 2 -5.94 -4.62 -9.09
N LEU A 3 -5.12 -3.60 -9.37
CA LEU A 3 -3.91 -3.32 -8.61
C LEU A 3 -4.31 -2.87 -7.20
N ALA A 4 -3.68 -3.45 -6.19
CA ALA A 4 -3.84 -3.03 -4.81
C ALA A 4 -3.65 -1.51 -4.68
N SER A 5 -4.54 -0.84 -3.95
CA SER A 5 -4.52 0.63 -3.79
C SER A 5 -4.45 1.02 -2.31
N PHE A 6 -3.90 2.19 -2.04
CA PHE A 6 -3.81 2.78 -0.70
C PHE A 6 -4.44 4.16 -0.67
N TYR A 7 -5.23 4.43 0.36
CA TYR A 7 -5.92 5.70 0.58
C TYR A 7 -5.62 6.20 1.99
N ALA A 8 -4.99 7.37 2.11
CA ALA A 8 -4.69 7.96 3.41
C ALA A 8 -5.97 8.33 4.16
N GLU A 9 -6.03 8.01 5.45
CA GLU A 9 -7.09 8.46 6.35
C GLU A 9 -6.53 8.72 7.76
N PRO A 10 -6.56 9.99 8.24
CA PRO A 10 -7.15 11.17 7.58
C PRO A 10 -6.46 11.54 6.26
N ALA A 11 -7.17 12.26 5.39
CA ALA A 11 -6.62 12.69 4.11
C ALA A 11 -5.45 13.67 4.33
N VAL A 12 -4.35 13.46 3.60
CA VAL A 12 -3.15 14.29 3.63
C VAL A 12 -2.74 14.65 2.20
N THR A 13 -1.95 15.70 2.04
CA THR A 13 -1.40 16.03 0.72
C THR A 13 -0.35 15.00 0.29
N HIS A 14 -0.10 14.91 -1.02
CA HIS A 14 0.86 13.96 -1.56
C HIS A 14 2.27 14.15 -0.98
N LEU A 15 2.69 15.39 -0.79
CA LEU A 15 4.01 15.70 -0.22
C LEU A 15 4.09 15.32 1.27
N GLU A 16 3.04 15.55 2.04
CA GLU A 16 3.00 15.15 3.45
C GLU A 16 3.07 13.63 3.63
N LEU A 17 2.33 12.89 2.79
CA LEU A 17 2.38 11.42 2.79
C LEU A 17 3.81 10.93 2.57
N TRP A 18 4.49 11.43 1.53
CA TRP A 18 5.84 11.00 1.19
C TRP A 18 6.93 11.51 2.12
N ARG A 19 6.66 12.60 2.85
CA ARG A 19 7.56 13.11 3.89
C ARG A 19 7.67 12.14 5.07
N SER A 20 6.61 11.41 5.39
CA SER A 20 6.62 10.43 6.48
C SER A 20 5.64 9.25 6.23
N PRO A 21 5.98 8.32 5.32
CA PRO A 21 5.08 7.23 4.95
C PRO A 21 4.83 6.22 6.08
N ALA A 22 5.77 6.10 7.04
CA ALA A 22 5.62 5.22 8.20
C ALA A 22 4.59 5.74 9.23
N THR A 23 4.33 7.06 9.25
CA THR A 23 3.37 7.67 10.18
C THR A 23 2.03 7.98 9.52
N THR A 24 1.99 8.02 8.19
CA THR A 24 0.75 8.24 7.43
C THR A 24 -0.09 6.97 7.41
N GLN A 25 -1.22 6.99 8.11
CA GLN A 25 -2.16 5.88 8.19
C GLN A 25 -3.22 5.95 7.08
N GLY A 26 -3.77 4.80 6.72
CA GLY A 26 -4.80 4.73 5.68
C GLY A 26 -5.42 3.35 5.55
N TRP A 27 -6.07 3.15 4.41
CA TRP A 27 -6.70 1.90 4.03
C TRP A 27 -6.01 1.32 2.81
N TRP A 28 -5.58 0.07 2.95
CA TRP A 28 -5.21 -0.76 1.81
C TRP A 28 -6.45 -1.51 1.31
N THR A 29 -6.70 -1.45 0.00
CA THR A 29 -7.74 -2.22 -0.69
C THR A 29 -7.10 -3.28 -1.58
N SER A 30 -7.13 -4.55 -1.13
CA SER A 30 -6.61 -5.71 -1.88
C SER A 30 -7.64 -6.31 -2.84
N HIS A 31 -8.92 -6.30 -2.44
CA HIS A 31 -10.05 -6.79 -3.22
C HIS A 31 -11.27 -5.88 -3.01
N PRO A 32 -12.22 -5.85 -3.96
CA PRO A 32 -13.47 -5.14 -3.77
C PRO A 32 -14.15 -5.55 -2.45
N GLY A 33 -14.35 -4.59 -1.55
CA GLY A 33 -14.99 -4.81 -0.25
C GLY A 33 -14.08 -5.24 0.90
N LEU A 34 -12.81 -5.60 0.65
CA LEU A 34 -11.85 -5.92 1.71
C LEU A 34 -10.85 -4.78 1.89
N ARG A 35 -10.88 -4.17 3.07
CA ARG A 35 -9.94 -3.11 3.48
C ARG A 35 -9.26 -3.43 4.79
N SER A 36 -7.96 -3.14 4.86
CA SER A 36 -7.14 -3.30 6.07
C SER A 36 -6.50 -1.97 6.43
N ARG A 37 -6.42 -1.65 7.73
CA ARG A 37 -5.65 -0.50 8.21
C ARG A 37 -4.16 -0.81 8.09
N CYS A 38 -3.42 0.14 7.55
CA CYS A 38 -1.96 0.11 7.54
C CYS A 38 -1.41 1.53 7.34
N SER A 39 -0.13 1.69 7.56
CA SER A 39 0.65 2.83 7.09
C SER A 39 0.94 2.75 5.59
N ALA A 40 1.29 3.88 4.99
CA ALA A 40 1.77 3.91 3.61
C ALA A 40 3.07 3.09 3.43
N ALA A 41 3.95 3.09 4.44
CA ALA A 41 5.18 2.28 4.41
C ALA A 41 4.89 0.77 4.41
N GLU A 42 3.99 0.30 5.27
CA GLU A 42 3.56 -1.11 5.28
C GLU A 42 2.95 -1.53 3.96
N PHE A 43 2.11 -0.67 3.35
CA PHE A 43 1.56 -0.91 2.02
C PHE A 43 2.65 -1.10 0.96
N LEU A 44 3.68 -0.25 0.94
CA LEU A 44 4.79 -0.37 -0.01
C LEU A 44 5.60 -1.65 0.20
N ILE A 45 5.85 -2.03 1.45
CA ILE A 45 6.55 -3.29 1.78
C ILE A 45 5.76 -4.48 1.23
N MET A 46 4.44 -4.51 1.44
CA MET A 46 3.57 -5.56 0.91
C MET A 46 3.59 -5.62 -0.61
N LEU A 47 3.53 -4.46 -1.29
CA LEU A 47 3.68 -4.40 -2.75
C LEU A 47 5.03 -4.95 -3.20
N CYS A 48 6.14 -4.52 -2.59
CA CYS A 48 7.48 -4.99 -2.93
C CYS A 48 7.61 -6.52 -2.78
N GLN A 49 7.02 -7.09 -1.73
CA GLN A 49 7.00 -8.54 -1.52
C GLN A 49 6.19 -9.26 -2.60
N ASP A 50 5.03 -8.73 -2.98
CA ASP A 50 4.18 -9.34 -4.01
C ASP A 50 4.84 -9.31 -5.40
N TYR A 51 5.41 -8.16 -5.78
CA TYR A 51 6.21 -8.06 -7.00
C TYR A 51 7.48 -8.91 -6.97
N GLY A 52 8.12 -9.06 -5.81
CA GLY A 52 9.25 -9.97 -5.61
C GLY A 52 8.86 -11.44 -5.84
N LYS A 53 7.68 -11.85 -5.37
CA LYS A 53 7.11 -13.19 -5.61
C LYS A 53 6.75 -13.43 -7.08
N LEU A 54 6.26 -12.40 -7.78
CA LEU A 54 6.02 -12.47 -9.22
C LEU A 54 7.31 -12.64 -10.04
N ASN A 55 8.47 -12.23 -9.51
CA ASN A 55 9.76 -12.37 -10.17
C ASN A 55 10.41 -13.75 -9.96
N LEU A 56 10.16 -14.41 -8.81
CA LEU A 56 10.67 -15.76 -8.53
C LEU A 56 9.89 -16.88 -9.23
N ASN A 57 8.65 -16.65 -9.66
CA ASN A 57 7.83 -17.62 -10.41
C ASN A 57 8.00 -17.52 -11.94
N LYS A 58 9.03 -16.80 -12.41
CA LYS A 58 9.34 -16.62 -13.85
C LYS A 58 10.70 -17.19 -14.27
N ILE A 59 11.34 -17.99 -13.41
CA ILE A 59 12.61 -18.67 -13.69
C ILE A 59 12.40 -20.18 -13.75
#